data_AF-A0A1A8WKP2-F1
#
_entry.id   AF-A0A1A8WKP2-F1
#
_cell.length_a   1.000
_cell.length_b   1.000
_cell.length_c   1.000
_cell.angle_alpha   90.00
_cell.angle_beta   90.00
_cell.angle_gamma   90.00
#
_symmetry.space_group_name_H-M   'P 1'
#
loop_
_entity.id
_entity.type
_entity.pdbx_description
1 polymer ?
#
loop_
_entity_poly.entity_id
_entity_poly.type
_entity_poly.pdbx_seq_one_letter_code
_entity_poly.pdbx_strand_id
1 'polypeptide(L)'
;MNEANEKDYYGIIAKFPGYIPAIDGYINTFNFIDDTCKEIIRENFRNNNQYIKACLGVFKYSYYLSQDSHFTQDKDVQCRCLNYWLKGQIKHITDNEYNTSNFYLILKSKYPNNLYKIDTCENEIKDINVILFQNIQKLYNLYDNLNQYISNSIYDDKRHCVNANKCVELYESLVIQCNPKIDSAICGELKNFKNHYNEQMRSDSICTEVKKILSYPEINEVLEEGQRERESQVSSYEQEVSVDLNLGGTTSSGLSPTAFNVIVFVVVSLVVSKILFILYKFTTFRSHTNNPLQRMKNMWRNINSEKNEFPLFEQESEKTNVAERRYSIAYNSS
;
A
#
# COMPACT_ATOMS: atom_id res chain seq x y z
N MET A 1 -14.07 9.21 22.53
CA MET A 1 -13.08 8.33 21.86
C MET A 1 -12.35 9.19 20.84
N ASN A 2 -11.03 9.15 20.79
CA ASN A 2 -10.28 10.05 19.92
C ASN A 2 -10.36 9.55 18.47
N GLU A 3 -10.93 10.36 17.58
CA GLU A 3 -10.95 10.08 16.14
C GLU A 3 -9.61 10.47 15.50
N ALA A 4 -9.23 9.74 14.45
CA ALA A 4 -8.07 10.06 13.63
C ALA A 4 -8.31 11.33 12.80
N ASN A 5 -7.27 12.18 12.67
CA ASN A 5 -7.30 13.36 11.80
C ASN A 5 -6.61 13.07 10.47
N GLU A 6 -7.04 13.69 9.37
CA GLU A 6 -6.36 13.56 8.07
C GLU A 6 -4.89 13.97 8.08
N LYS A 7 -4.55 15.03 8.84
CA LYS A 7 -3.17 15.52 9.00
C LYS A 7 -2.27 14.49 9.67
N ASP A 8 -2.86 13.54 10.42
CA ASP A 8 -2.09 12.50 11.08
C ASP A 8 -1.51 11.49 10.08
N TYR A 9 -2.09 11.37 8.88
CA TYR A 9 -1.78 10.30 7.93
C TYR A 9 -1.18 10.81 6.63
N TYR A 10 -1.72 11.89 6.05
CA TYR A 10 -1.35 12.28 4.69
C TYR A 10 0.12 12.64 4.58
N GLY A 11 0.68 13.41 5.50
CA GLY A 11 2.11 13.80 5.45
C GLY A 11 3.10 12.65 5.70
N ILE A 12 2.64 11.47 6.11
CA ILE A 12 3.48 10.29 6.37
C ILE A 12 3.16 9.11 5.45
N ILE A 13 2.17 9.26 4.56
CA ILE A 13 1.62 8.15 3.76
C ILE A 13 2.64 7.56 2.79
N ALA A 14 3.59 8.37 2.31
CA ALA A 14 4.69 7.95 1.45
C ALA A 14 5.55 6.83 2.09
N LYS A 15 5.61 6.77 3.43
CA LYS A 15 6.38 5.76 4.16
C LYS A 15 5.64 4.43 4.33
N PHE A 16 4.31 4.41 4.20
CA PHE A 16 3.48 3.22 4.50
C PHE A 16 3.78 2.00 3.61
N PRO A 17 4.06 2.15 2.30
CA PRO A 17 4.47 1.01 1.48
C PRO A 17 5.71 0.27 2.03
N GLY A 18 6.58 0.97 2.77
CA GLY A 18 7.70 0.40 3.50
C GLY A 18 7.31 -0.49 4.69
N TYR A 19 6.29 -0.07 5.44
CA TYR A 19 5.90 -0.67 6.71
C TYR A 19 4.82 -1.75 6.61
N ILE A 20 3.86 -1.63 5.69
CA ILE A 20 2.79 -2.64 5.54
C ILE A 20 3.35 -4.06 5.28
N PRO A 21 4.31 -4.26 4.36
CA PRO A 21 4.93 -5.57 4.17
C PRO A 21 5.68 -6.08 5.41
N ALA A 22 6.21 -5.16 6.24
CA ALA A 22 6.83 -5.52 7.51
C ALA A 22 5.79 -6.08 8.49
N ILE A 23 4.64 -5.40 8.63
CA ILE A 23 3.52 -5.87 9.46
C ILE A 23 3.10 -7.28 9.03
N ASP A 24 2.81 -7.50 7.74
CA ASP A 24 2.43 -8.82 7.22
C ASP A 24 3.53 -9.88 7.42
N GLY A 25 4.81 -9.47 7.32
CA GLY A 25 5.95 -10.34 7.60
C GLY A 25 6.00 -10.81 9.07
N TYR A 26 5.79 -9.89 10.02
CA TYR A 26 5.83 -10.20 11.45
C TYR A 26 4.65 -11.04 11.93
N ILE A 27 3.48 -10.96 11.28
CA ILE A 27 2.30 -11.78 11.64
C ILE A 27 2.62 -13.28 11.65
N ASN A 28 3.53 -13.72 10.79
CA ASN A 28 3.91 -15.13 10.65
C ASN A 28 5.07 -15.57 11.59
N THR A 29 5.51 -14.71 12.51
CA THR A 29 6.58 -15.02 13.47
C THR A 29 6.00 -15.42 14.84
N PHE A 30 6.74 -16.20 15.65
CA PHE A 30 6.41 -16.60 17.03
C PHE A 30 5.00 -17.21 17.29
N ASN A 31 4.94 -18.51 17.58
CA ASN A 31 3.67 -19.24 17.71
C ASN A 31 2.86 -18.95 19.00
N PHE A 32 3.49 -18.46 20.08
CA PHE A 32 2.78 -18.33 21.37
C PHE A 32 1.66 -17.28 21.37
N ILE A 33 1.77 -16.23 20.53
CA ILE A 33 0.74 -15.19 20.39
C ILE A 33 -0.51 -15.75 19.70
N ASP A 34 -0.38 -16.83 18.94
CA ASP A 34 -1.49 -17.43 18.21
C ASP A 34 -2.54 -18.00 19.16
N ASP A 35 -2.11 -18.69 20.22
CA ASP A 35 -3.01 -19.26 21.20
C ASP A 35 -3.68 -18.18 22.05
N THR A 36 -2.93 -17.13 22.42
CA THR A 36 -3.48 -15.92 23.04
C THR A 36 -4.60 -15.30 22.20
N CYS A 37 -4.37 -15.12 20.89
CA CYS A 37 -5.39 -14.54 20.02
C CYS A 37 -6.61 -15.45 19.85
N LYS A 38 -6.42 -16.78 19.75
CA LYS A 38 -7.54 -17.73 19.71
C LYS A 38 -8.40 -17.64 20.99
N GLU A 39 -7.79 -17.54 22.16
CA GLU A 39 -8.51 -17.38 23.43
C GLU A 39 -9.33 -16.09 23.45
N ILE A 40 -8.72 -14.96 23.11
CA ILE A 40 -9.42 -13.65 23.09
C ILE A 40 -10.61 -13.69 22.13
N ILE A 41 -10.44 -14.28 20.94
CA ILE A 41 -11.49 -14.37 19.91
C ILE A 41 -12.65 -15.22 20.37
N ARG A 42 -12.37 -16.36 21.02
CA ARG A 42 -13.40 -17.22 21.60
C ARG A 42 -14.21 -16.48 22.66
N GLU A 43 -13.56 -15.68 23.49
CA GLU A 43 -14.21 -15.02 24.63
C GLU A 43 -14.93 -13.71 24.29
N ASN A 44 -14.40 -12.92 23.35
CA ASN A 44 -14.85 -11.54 23.13
C ASN A 44 -15.43 -11.28 21.73
N PHE A 45 -15.16 -12.16 20.76
CA PHE A 45 -15.49 -11.93 19.35
C PHE A 45 -16.34 -13.05 18.75
N ARG A 46 -17.23 -13.66 19.55
CA ARG A 46 -18.14 -14.75 19.15
C ARG A 46 -17.43 -15.90 18.43
N ASN A 47 -16.16 -16.16 18.77
CA ASN A 47 -15.33 -17.15 18.08
C ASN A 47 -15.19 -16.91 16.56
N ASN A 48 -15.32 -15.66 16.09
CA ASN A 48 -15.14 -15.31 14.68
C ASN A 48 -13.64 -15.25 14.34
N ASN A 49 -13.16 -16.31 13.68
CA ASN A 49 -11.76 -16.43 13.29
C ASN A 49 -11.28 -15.35 12.28
N GLN A 50 -12.17 -14.56 11.67
CA GLN A 50 -11.76 -13.44 10.81
C GLN A 50 -10.95 -12.37 11.58
N TYR A 51 -11.12 -12.27 12.90
CA TYR A 51 -10.33 -11.36 13.75
C TYR A 51 -8.89 -11.84 14.01
N ILE A 52 -8.54 -13.09 13.67
CA ILE A 52 -7.23 -13.66 14.02
C ILE A 52 -6.09 -12.83 13.45
N LYS A 53 -6.19 -12.44 12.17
CA LYS A 53 -5.13 -11.66 11.51
C LYS A 53 -4.97 -10.28 12.17
N ALA A 54 -6.08 -9.60 12.47
CA ALA A 54 -6.07 -8.32 13.16
C ALA A 54 -5.43 -8.43 14.56
N CYS A 55 -5.78 -9.46 15.32
CA CYS A 55 -5.22 -9.71 16.66
C CYS A 55 -3.71 -9.95 16.60
N LEU A 56 -3.26 -10.86 15.72
CA LEU A 56 -1.85 -11.17 15.55
C LEU A 56 -1.05 -9.93 15.14
N GLY A 57 -1.57 -9.13 14.21
CA GLY A 57 -0.92 -7.91 13.75
C GLY A 57 -0.68 -6.92 14.89
N VAL A 58 -1.68 -6.70 15.74
CA VAL A 58 -1.54 -5.81 16.92
C VAL A 58 -0.49 -6.33 17.89
N PHE A 59 -0.61 -7.58 18.35
CA PHE A 59 0.33 -8.10 19.35
C PHE A 59 1.76 -8.23 18.82
N LYS A 60 1.95 -8.85 17.65
CA LYS A 60 3.28 -9.13 17.10
C LYS A 60 4.00 -7.86 16.67
N TYR A 61 3.30 -6.93 16.03
CA TYR A 61 3.92 -5.70 15.56
C TYR A 61 4.20 -4.71 16.69
N SER A 62 3.30 -4.57 17.68
CA SER A 62 3.58 -3.75 18.87
C SER A 62 4.79 -4.30 19.65
N TYR A 63 4.88 -5.63 19.81
CA TYR A 63 6.04 -6.25 20.44
C TYR A 63 7.34 -6.05 19.65
N TYR A 64 7.28 -6.10 18.31
CA TYR A 64 8.43 -5.78 17.45
C TYR A 64 8.90 -4.33 17.67
N LEU A 65 7.98 -3.37 17.65
CA LEU A 65 8.28 -1.96 17.87
C LEU A 65 8.79 -1.66 19.29
N SER A 66 8.49 -2.51 20.27
CA SER A 66 8.95 -2.33 21.64
C SER A 66 10.41 -2.72 21.88
N GLN A 67 11.08 -3.41 20.94
CA GLN A 67 12.45 -3.88 21.14
C GLN A 67 13.48 -2.77 20.91
N ASP A 68 14.38 -2.56 21.89
CA ASP A 68 15.40 -1.48 21.90
C ASP A 68 16.43 -1.56 20.78
N SER A 69 16.60 -2.73 20.14
CA SER A 69 17.46 -2.89 18.95
C SER A 69 16.92 -2.20 17.71
N HIS A 70 15.70 -1.66 17.79
CA HIS A 70 15.04 -0.92 16.72
C HIS A 70 14.76 0.51 17.18
N PHE A 71 15.83 1.31 17.35
CA PHE A 71 15.78 2.78 17.37
C PHE A 71 15.21 3.29 16.04
N THR A 72 13.92 3.07 15.83
CA THR A 72 13.20 3.57 14.68
C THR A 72 12.80 4.98 15.04
N GLN A 73 13.46 5.97 14.43
CA GLN A 73 13.08 7.40 14.49
C GLN A 73 11.62 7.66 14.05
N ASP A 74 10.88 6.62 13.69
CA ASP A 74 9.53 6.62 13.11
C ASP A 74 8.59 5.63 13.85
N LYS A 75 8.75 5.39 15.16
CA LYS A 75 7.84 4.52 15.93
C LYS A 75 6.38 4.97 15.80
N ASP A 76 6.10 6.25 16.05
CA ASP A 76 4.73 6.79 15.98
C ASP A 76 4.16 6.66 14.56
N VAL A 77 4.99 6.90 13.54
CA VAL A 77 4.62 6.71 12.13
C VAL A 77 4.26 5.24 11.84
N GLN A 78 5.05 4.30 12.34
CA GLN A 78 4.76 2.87 12.19
C GLN A 78 3.50 2.46 12.97
N CYS A 79 3.25 3.04 14.13
CA CYS A 79 2.02 2.82 14.88
C CYS A 79 0.78 3.39 14.18
N ARG A 80 0.89 4.55 13.51
CA ARG A 80 -0.17 5.07 12.62
C ARG A 80 -0.37 4.17 11.41
N CYS A 81 0.70 3.62 10.85
CA CYS A 81 0.60 2.61 9.79
C CYS A 81 -0.12 1.35 10.29
N LEU A 82 0.17 0.89 11.51
CA LEU A 82 -0.55 -0.21 12.16
C LEU A 82 -2.03 0.13 12.34
N ASN A 83 -2.38 1.36 12.77
CA ASN A 83 -3.77 1.81 12.87
C ASN A 83 -4.49 1.72 11.52
N TYR A 84 -3.89 2.24 10.45
CA TYR A 84 -4.45 2.16 9.10
C TYR A 84 -4.64 0.71 8.64
N TRP A 85 -3.61 -0.10 8.79
CA TRP A 85 -3.63 -1.53 8.43
C TRP A 85 -4.72 -2.28 9.20
N LEU A 86 -4.85 -2.01 10.51
CA LEU A 86 -5.85 -2.62 11.39
C LEU A 86 -7.27 -2.24 10.98
N LYS A 87 -7.53 -0.96 10.64
CA LYS A 87 -8.82 -0.54 10.10
C LYS A 87 -9.19 -1.34 8.84
N GLY A 88 -8.22 -1.59 7.98
CA GLY A 88 -8.38 -2.44 6.79
C GLY A 88 -8.79 -3.86 7.16
N GLN A 89 -8.10 -4.50 8.13
CA GLN A 89 -8.45 -5.86 8.56
C GLN A 89 -9.87 -5.94 9.14
N ILE A 90 -10.22 -5.01 10.04
CA ILE A 90 -11.51 -5.02 10.74
C ILE A 90 -12.68 -4.74 9.80
N LYS A 91 -12.51 -3.83 8.82
CA LYS A 91 -13.55 -3.46 7.85
C LYS A 91 -14.02 -4.63 6.99
N HIS A 92 -13.18 -5.63 6.76
CA HIS A 92 -13.51 -6.79 5.92
C HIS A 92 -14.21 -7.92 6.67
N ILE A 93 -14.42 -7.78 7.98
CA ILE A 93 -15.04 -8.80 8.82
C ILE A 93 -16.56 -8.72 8.68
N THR A 94 -17.19 -9.88 8.44
CA THR A 94 -18.63 -10.00 8.30
C THR A 94 -19.31 -9.74 9.65
N ASP A 95 -20.39 -8.95 9.65
CA ASP A 95 -21.15 -8.56 10.84
C ASP A 95 -20.28 -7.97 11.96
N ASN A 96 -19.25 -7.21 11.58
CA ASN A 96 -18.36 -6.56 12.53
C ASN A 96 -19.07 -5.41 13.28
N GLU A 97 -19.11 -5.52 14.61
CA GLU A 97 -19.70 -4.54 15.52
C GLU A 97 -18.63 -3.61 16.15
N TYR A 98 -17.35 -3.81 15.84
CA TYR A 98 -16.23 -3.12 16.49
C TYR A 98 -15.53 -2.16 15.54
N ASN A 99 -15.27 -0.94 16.02
CA ASN A 99 -14.30 -0.07 15.35
C ASN A 99 -12.87 -0.39 15.82
N THR A 100 -11.88 0.25 15.20
CA THR A 100 -10.46 -0.01 15.48
C THR A 100 -10.12 0.19 16.96
N SER A 101 -10.57 1.29 17.56
CA SER A 101 -10.29 1.59 18.97
C SER A 101 -10.95 0.59 19.92
N ASN A 102 -12.22 0.25 19.69
CA ASN A 102 -12.95 -0.74 20.50
C ASN A 102 -12.26 -2.11 20.44
N PHE A 103 -11.88 -2.55 19.24
CA PHE A 103 -11.17 -3.81 19.05
C PHE A 103 -9.84 -3.82 19.82
N TYR A 104 -9.03 -2.77 19.67
CA TYR A 104 -7.74 -2.65 20.36
C TYR A 104 -7.88 -2.64 21.89
N LEU A 105 -8.86 -1.91 22.43
CA LEU A 105 -9.10 -1.85 23.88
C LEU A 105 -9.43 -3.22 24.47
N ILE A 106 -10.21 -4.05 23.77
CA ILE A 106 -10.51 -5.44 24.17
C ILE A 106 -9.23 -6.28 24.20
N LEU A 107 -8.37 -6.16 23.18
CA LEU A 107 -7.09 -6.87 23.17
C LEU A 107 -6.20 -6.46 24.35
N LYS A 108 -6.12 -5.15 24.63
CA LYS A 108 -5.32 -4.59 25.72
C LYS A 108 -5.83 -5.02 27.09
N SER A 109 -7.15 -5.04 27.31
CA SER A 109 -7.73 -5.34 28.63
C SER A 109 -7.46 -6.76 29.11
N LYS A 110 -7.18 -7.71 28.20
CA LYS A 110 -6.86 -9.09 28.57
C LYS A 110 -5.51 -9.23 29.27
N TYR A 111 -4.56 -8.33 29.01
CA TYR A 111 -3.19 -8.38 29.57
C TYR A 111 -2.77 -7.03 30.17
N PRO A 112 -3.33 -6.65 31.33
CA PRO A 112 -3.06 -5.35 31.96
C PRO A 112 -1.59 -5.17 32.35
N ASN A 113 -0.86 -6.25 32.60
CA ASN A 113 0.58 -6.22 32.90
C ASN A 113 1.45 -5.90 31.67
N ASN A 114 0.83 -5.74 30.50
CA ASN A 114 1.48 -5.37 29.25
C ASN A 114 2.66 -6.27 28.87
N LEU A 115 2.51 -7.58 29.12
CA LEU A 115 3.53 -8.60 28.82
C LEU A 115 3.96 -8.56 27.34
N TYR A 116 3.01 -8.31 26.44
CA TYR A 116 3.23 -8.28 25.00
C TYR A 116 3.46 -6.87 24.44
N LYS A 117 3.67 -5.87 25.31
CA LYS A 117 3.96 -4.49 24.90
C LYS A 117 2.94 -3.91 23.92
N ILE A 118 1.68 -4.32 24.07
CA ILE A 118 0.59 -3.89 23.19
C ILE A 118 0.39 -2.38 23.24
N ASP A 119 0.64 -1.77 24.41
CA ASP A 119 0.57 -0.33 24.66
C ASP A 119 1.54 0.52 23.83
N THR A 120 2.55 -0.09 23.19
CA THR A 120 3.56 0.59 22.37
C THR A 120 2.94 1.55 21.34
N CYS A 121 1.77 1.21 20.80
CA CYS A 121 1.06 2.01 19.81
C CYS A 121 -0.20 2.69 20.34
N GLU A 122 -0.48 2.63 21.65
CA GLU A 122 -1.77 3.05 22.23
C GLU A 122 -2.22 4.46 21.81
N ASN A 123 -1.30 5.43 21.85
CA ASN A 123 -1.61 6.83 21.53
C ASN A 123 -2.01 7.05 20.06
N GLU A 124 -1.59 6.12 19.18
CA GLU A 124 -1.81 6.21 17.75
C GLU A 124 -2.98 5.35 17.27
N ILE A 125 -3.49 4.38 18.07
CA ILE A 125 -4.65 3.56 17.71
C ILE A 125 -5.96 4.30 17.97
N LYS A 126 -6.46 4.96 16.92
CA LYS A 126 -7.70 5.73 16.87
C LYS A 126 -8.68 5.09 15.87
N ASP A 127 -9.97 5.44 15.98
CA ASP A 127 -10.91 5.07 14.93
C ASP A 127 -10.70 5.98 13.72
N ILE A 128 -10.55 5.35 12.56
CA ILE A 128 -10.43 6.02 11.27
C ILE A 128 -11.82 5.96 10.64
N ASN A 129 -12.47 7.11 10.47
CA ASN A 129 -13.77 7.14 9.80
C ASN A 129 -13.66 6.65 8.35
N VAL A 130 -14.79 6.23 7.77
CA VAL A 130 -14.82 5.56 6.46
C VAL A 130 -14.26 6.45 5.34
N ILE A 131 -14.56 7.75 5.37
CA ILE A 131 -14.12 8.72 4.34
C ILE A 131 -12.61 8.90 4.42
N LEU A 132 -12.07 9.13 5.62
CA LEU A 132 -10.65 9.25 5.85
C LEU A 132 -9.91 7.98 5.42
N PHE A 133 -10.42 6.80 5.77
CA PHE A 133 -9.82 5.53 5.37
C PHE A 133 -9.76 5.37 3.84
N GLN A 134 -10.82 5.73 3.12
CA GLN A 134 -10.85 5.69 1.65
C GLN A 134 -9.82 6.65 1.03
N ASN A 135 -9.65 7.84 1.60
CA ASN A 135 -8.66 8.81 1.14
C ASN A 135 -7.23 8.34 1.41
N ILE A 136 -6.96 7.80 2.59
CA ILE A 136 -5.66 7.18 2.90
C ILE A 136 -5.38 6.04 1.93
N GLN A 137 -6.37 5.19 1.63
CA GLN A 137 -6.21 4.08 0.68
C GLN A 137 -5.87 4.55 -0.74
N LYS A 138 -6.49 5.62 -1.22
CA LYS A 138 -6.17 6.23 -2.52
C LYS A 138 -4.72 6.72 -2.56
N LEU A 139 -4.29 7.46 -1.53
CA LEU A 139 -2.92 7.96 -1.42
C LEU A 139 -1.89 6.82 -1.26
N TYR A 140 -2.19 5.83 -0.44
CA TYR A 140 -1.37 4.62 -0.29
C TYR A 140 -1.16 3.93 -1.64
N ASN A 141 -2.22 3.74 -2.41
CA ASN A 141 -2.12 3.10 -3.73
C ASN A 141 -1.23 3.89 -4.69
N LEU A 142 -1.28 5.23 -4.66
CA LEU A 142 -0.36 6.07 -5.45
C LEU A 142 1.10 5.81 -5.08
N TYR A 143 1.43 5.91 -3.79
CA TYR A 143 2.81 5.71 -3.32
C TYR A 143 3.29 4.26 -3.47
N ASP A 144 2.42 3.26 -3.28
CA ASP A 144 2.81 1.87 -3.51
C ASP A 144 3.13 1.60 -4.98
N ASN A 145 2.32 2.11 -5.92
CA ASN A 145 2.63 1.98 -7.35
C ASN A 145 3.95 2.71 -7.70
N LEU A 146 4.18 3.91 -7.18
CA LEU A 146 5.44 4.62 -7.41
C LEU A 146 6.63 3.84 -6.84
N ASN A 147 6.51 3.31 -5.62
CA ASN A 147 7.55 2.47 -5.03
C ASN A 147 7.80 1.18 -5.82
N GLN A 148 6.76 0.55 -6.37
CA GLN A 148 6.90 -0.62 -7.25
C GLN A 148 7.55 -0.26 -8.59
N TYR A 149 7.32 0.94 -9.11
CA TYR A 149 8.03 1.46 -10.27
C TYR A 149 9.52 1.65 -9.96
N ILE A 150 9.86 2.40 -8.90
CA ILE A 150 11.25 2.70 -8.50
C ILE A 150 12.02 1.42 -8.09
N SER A 151 11.38 0.49 -7.39
CA SER A 151 12.07 -0.71 -6.90
C SER A 151 12.42 -1.70 -8.01
N ASN A 152 11.66 -1.68 -9.12
CA ASN A 152 11.84 -2.61 -10.24
C ASN A 152 12.55 -1.98 -11.44
N SER A 153 12.83 -0.67 -11.42
CA SER A 153 13.58 0.04 -12.48
C SER A 153 15.06 -0.37 -12.60
N ILE A 154 15.54 -1.20 -11.67
CA ILE A 154 16.90 -1.76 -11.68
C ILE A 154 17.08 -2.80 -12.79
N TYR A 155 15.98 -3.33 -13.32
CA TYR A 155 16.00 -4.26 -14.46
C TYR A 155 15.50 -3.51 -15.70
N ASP A 156 16.18 -3.69 -16.84
CA ASP A 156 15.90 -3.10 -18.16
C ASP A 156 14.57 -3.60 -18.78
N ASP A 157 13.56 -3.75 -17.95
CA ASP A 157 12.33 -4.50 -18.18
C ASP A 157 11.12 -3.59 -18.00
N LYS A 158 10.42 -3.34 -19.10
CA LYS A 158 9.23 -2.50 -19.15
C LYS A 158 8.05 -2.98 -18.30
N ARG A 159 8.12 -4.16 -17.65
CA ARG A 159 7.08 -4.63 -16.71
C ARG A 159 6.79 -3.62 -15.59
N HIS A 160 7.78 -2.86 -15.13
CA HIS A 160 7.57 -1.86 -14.08
C HIS A 160 6.78 -0.62 -14.55
N CYS A 161 6.70 -0.37 -15.86
CA CYS A 161 5.97 0.76 -16.44
C CYS A 161 4.46 0.68 -16.17
N VAL A 162 3.92 -0.53 -15.96
CA VAL A 162 2.51 -0.73 -15.56
C VAL A 162 2.19 0.04 -14.28
N ASN A 163 3.14 0.09 -13.33
CA ASN A 163 2.93 0.82 -12.08
C ASN A 163 3.00 2.34 -12.30
N ALA A 164 3.91 2.80 -13.16
CA ALA A 164 3.99 4.23 -13.50
C ALA A 164 2.74 4.73 -14.23
N ASN A 165 2.16 3.92 -15.14
CA ASN A 165 0.86 4.22 -15.75
C ASN A 165 -0.26 4.32 -14.70
N LYS A 166 -0.33 3.36 -13.76
CA LYS A 166 -1.29 3.42 -12.65
C LYS A 166 -1.12 4.67 -11.79
N CYS A 167 0.11 5.12 -11.55
CA CYS A 167 0.36 6.40 -10.86
C CYS A 167 -0.31 7.56 -11.59
N VAL A 168 -0.11 7.67 -12.92
CA VAL A 168 -0.70 8.73 -13.75
C VAL A 168 -2.23 8.67 -13.69
N GLU A 169 -2.82 7.51 -13.97
CA GLU A 169 -4.26 7.30 -13.99
C GLU A 169 -4.91 7.66 -12.64
N LEU A 170 -4.37 7.13 -11.54
CA LEU A 170 -4.87 7.41 -10.20
C LEU A 170 -4.71 8.89 -9.86
N TYR A 171 -3.55 9.49 -10.15
CA TYR A 171 -3.28 10.89 -9.82
C TYR A 171 -4.25 11.81 -10.54
N GLU A 172 -4.42 11.62 -11.85
CA GLU A 172 -5.30 12.45 -12.67
C GLU A 172 -6.75 12.34 -12.21
N SER A 173 -7.20 11.14 -11.83
CA SER A 173 -8.56 10.95 -11.29
C SER A 173 -8.80 11.68 -9.95
N LEU A 174 -7.75 11.87 -9.15
CA LEU A 174 -7.83 12.48 -7.82
C LEU A 174 -7.64 14.01 -7.89
N VAL A 175 -6.69 14.48 -8.70
CA VAL A 175 -6.32 15.90 -8.76
C VAL A 175 -7.41 16.78 -9.36
N ILE A 176 -8.32 16.23 -10.18
CA ILE A 176 -9.47 16.96 -10.74
C ILE A 176 -10.37 17.55 -9.63
N GLN A 177 -10.40 16.92 -8.46
CA GLN A 177 -11.19 17.40 -7.32
C GLN A 177 -10.49 18.53 -6.55
N CYS A 178 -9.25 18.86 -6.89
CA CYS A 178 -8.48 19.87 -6.21
C CYS A 178 -8.78 21.26 -6.76
N ASN A 179 -9.19 22.16 -5.86
CA ASN A 179 -9.34 23.58 -6.18
C ASN A 179 -8.05 24.32 -5.79
N PRO A 180 -7.38 25.03 -6.71
CA PRO A 180 -6.16 25.78 -6.40
C PRO A 180 -6.33 26.84 -5.31
N LYS A 181 -7.55 27.37 -5.12
CA LYS A 181 -7.90 28.37 -4.11
C LYS A 181 -8.22 27.75 -2.74
N ILE A 182 -8.47 26.44 -2.66
CA ILE A 182 -8.84 25.74 -1.43
C ILE A 182 -7.80 24.67 -1.13
N ASP A 183 -7.01 24.91 -0.08
CA ASP A 183 -5.97 23.98 0.33
C ASP A 183 -6.55 22.87 1.23
N SER A 184 -7.09 21.83 0.60
CA SER A 184 -7.44 20.60 1.33
C SER A 184 -6.18 19.76 1.59
N ALA A 185 -6.13 19.06 2.73
CA ALA A 185 -4.94 18.30 3.11
C ALA A 185 -4.60 17.20 2.08
N ILE A 186 -5.61 16.56 1.48
CA ILE A 186 -5.39 15.55 0.42
C ILE A 186 -4.77 16.18 -0.83
N CYS A 187 -5.20 17.40 -1.20
CA CYS A 187 -4.66 18.11 -2.34
C CYS A 187 -3.23 18.61 -2.08
N GLY A 188 -2.93 19.02 -0.85
CA GLY A 188 -1.55 19.26 -0.41
C GLY A 188 -0.67 18.03 -0.62
N GLU A 189 -1.16 16.86 -0.23
CA GLU A 189 -0.41 15.61 -0.42
C GLU A 189 -0.29 15.18 -1.89
N LEU A 190 -1.31 15.43 -2.72
CA LEU A 190 -1.21 15.22 -4.17
C LEU A 190 -0.19 16.16 -4.82
N LYS A 191 -0.02 17.39 -4.34
CA LYS A 191 1.08 18.28 -4.79
C LYS A 191 2.44 17.67 -4.46
N ASN A 192 2.60 17.12 -3.25
CA ASN A 192 3.83 16.43 -2.84
C ASN A 192 4.12 15.22 -3.74
N PHE A 193 3.12 14.36 -3.94
CA PHE A 193 3.23 13.19 -4.81
C PHE A 193 3.62 13.58 -6.24
N LYS A 194 2.99 14.61 -6.81
CA LYS A 194 3.31 15.13 -8.16
C LYS A 194 4.78 15.50 -8.28
N ASN A 195 5.29 16.26 -7.31
CA ASN A 195 6.68 16.71 -7.32
C ASN A 195 7.64 15.52 -7.26
N HIS A 196 7.38 14.59 -6.34
CA HIS A 196 8.20 13.39 -6.19
C HIS A 196 8.15 12.50 -7.44
N TYR A 197 6.97 12.23 -7.99
CA TYR A 197 6.82 11.47 -9.23
C TYR A 197 7.59 12.11 -10.40
N ASN A 198 7.42 13.42 -10.62
CA ASN A 198 8.08 14.12 -11.72
C ASN A 198 9.61 14.09 -11.60
N GLU A 199 10.13 14.15 -10.38
CA GLU A 199 11.57 13.99 -10.10
C GLU A 199 12.05 12.58 -10.49
N GLN A 200 11.34 11.55 -10.05
CA GLN A 200 11.69 10.14 -10.34
C GLN A 200 11.57 9.81 -11.85
N MET A 201 10.68 10.48 -12.58
CA MET A 201 10.49 10.26 -14.02
C MET A 201 11.42 11.11 -14.90
N ARG A 202 12.15 12.08 -14.33
CA ARG A 202 12.94 13.06 -15.11
C ARG A 202 13.99 12.41 -16.02
N SER A 203 14.66 11.38 -15.52
CA SER A 203 15.73 10.65 -16.23
C SER A 203 15.29 9.29 -16.76
N ASP A 204 14.01 8.92 -16.62
CA ASP A 204 13.53 7.63 -17.12
C ASP A 204 13.60 7.57 -18.65
N SER A 205 14.26 6.55 -19.17
CA SER A 205 14.35 6.25 -20.60
C SER A 205 13.65 4.94 -20.98
N ILE A 206 13.21 4.14 -20.00
CA ILE A 206 12.64 2.81 -20.21
C ILE A 206 11.14 2.92 -20.50
N CYS A 207 10.41 3.70 -19.70
CA CYS A 207 8.96 3.84 -19.78
C CYS A 207 8.56 5.02 -20.68
N THR A 208 8.95 4.95 -21.95
CA THR A 208 8.80 6.04 -22.93
C THR A 208 7.35 6.48 -23.19
N GLU A 209 6.38 5.57 -23.04
CA GLU A 209 4.95 5.84 -23.28
C GLU A 209 4.23 6.43 -22.06
N VAL A 210 4.87 6.43 -20.88
CA VAL A 210 4.27 6.92 -19.65
C VAL A 210 4.42 8.45 -19.56
N LYS A 211 3.36 9.14 -19.17
CA LYS A 211 3.39 10.59 -18.92
C LYS A 211 4.37 10.92 -17.80
N LYS A 212 5.46 11.63 -18.13
CA LYS A 212 6.57 11.92 -17.20
C LYS A 212 6.35 13.14 -16.31
N ILE A 213 5.51 14.06 -16.78
CA ILE A 213 5.23 15.32 -16.07
C ILE A 213 3.74 15.33 -15.74
N LEU A 214 3.44 15.17 -14.47
CA LEU A 214 2.13 15.39 -13.89
C LEU A 214 1.92 16.89 -13.64
N SER A 215 0.70 17.35 -13.88
CA SER A 215 0.28 18.75 -13.74
C SER A 215 -0.71 18.89 -12.58
N TYR A 216 -0.69 20.06 -11.93
CA TYR A 216 -1.69 20.42 -10.92
C TYR A 216 -2.58 21.54 -11.48
N PRO A 217 -3.88 21.60 -11.15
CA PRO A 217 -4.74 22.70 -11.61
C PRO A 217 -4.15 24.07 -11.22
N GLU A 218 -4.12 25.02 -12.16
CA GLU A 218 -3.65 26.39 -11.93
C GLU A 218 -4.84 27.35 -11.74
N ILE A 219 -4.62 28.47 -11.05
CA ILE A 219 -5.61 29.54 -10.97
C ILE A 219 -5.56 30.26 -12.32
N ASN A 220 -6.61 30.14 -13.14
CA ASN A 220 -6.84 31.10 -14.21
C ASN A 220 -7.25 32.42 -13.56
N GLU A 221 -6.29 33.30 -13.26
CA GLU A 221 -6.58 34.69 -12.96
C GLU A 221 -7.06 35.37 -14.25
N VAL A 222 -8.33 35.20 -14.57
CA VAL A 222 -9.00 36.21 -15.38
C VAL A 222 -9.13 37.41 -14.45
N LEU A 223 -8.22 38.37 -14.63
CA LEU A 223 -8.37 39.72 -14.10
C LEU A 223 -9.69 40.26 -14.65
N GLU A 224 -10.76 40.20 -13.86
CA GLU A 224 -11.94 41.00 -14.10
C GLU A 224 -11.60 42.47 -13.80
N GLU A 225 -10.91 43.12 -14.75
CA GLU A 225 -10.94 44.57 -14.82
C GLU A 225 -12.35 44.96 -15.26
N GLY A 226 -13.11 45.47 -14.29
CA GLY A 226 -14.49 45.85 -14.45
C GLY A 226 -14.70 46.86 -15.59
N GLN A 227 -15.41 46.44 -16.62
CA GLN A 227 -16.07 47.35 -17.54
C GLN A 227 -17.26 47.98 -16.81
N ARG A 228 -17.05 49.17 -16.26
CA ARG A 228 -18.11 50.16 -16.08
C ARG A 228 -18.09 51.08 -17.30
N GLU A 229 -19.29 51.37 -17.81
CA GLU A 229 -19.66 52.40 -18.81
C GLU A 229 -19.64 52.01 -20.30
N ARG A 230 -20.77 51.47 -20.79
CA ARG A 230 -21.82 52.26 -21.48
C ARG A 230 -22.94 51.36 -21.97
N GLU A 231 -24.12 51.51 -21.38
CA GLU A 231 -25.38 51.18 -22.05
C GLU A 231 -25.59 52.16 -23.20
N SER A 232 -25.85 51.62 -24.40
CA SER A 232 -26.90 52.04 -25.34
C SER A 232 -26.52 51.56 -26.74
N GLN A 233 -27.18 50.51 -27.24
CA GLN A 233 -28.05 50.60 -28.41
C GLN A 233 -28.59 49.22 -28.82
N VAL A 234 -29.90 49.21 -29.03
CA VAL A 234 -30.78 48.18 -29.55
C VAL A 234 -30.41 47.81 -30.99
N SER A 235 -30.39 46.51 -31.34
CA SER A 235 -31.15 45.97 -32.48
C SER A 235 -31.05 44.43 -32.57
N SER A 236 -32.20 43.85 -32.93
CA SER A 236 -32.55 42.45 -33.16
C SER A 236 -31.65 41.68 -34.13
N TYR A 237 -31.58 40.34 -34.01
CA TYR A 237 -32.25 39.34 -34.88
C TYR A 237 -31.93 37.92 -34.36
N GLU A 238 -32.97 37.09 -34.17
CA GLU A 238 -32.90 35.63 -33.97
C GLU A 238 -32.66 34.91 -35.30
N GLN A 239 -31.89 33.81 -35.30
CA GLN A 239 -32.28 32.60 -36.07
C GLN A 239 -31.54 31.33 -35.57
N GLU A 240 -32.25 30.21 -35.63
CA GLU A 240 -32.05 28.95 -34.90
C GLU A 240 -31.85 27.75 -35.88
N VAL A 241 -31.38 26.59 -35.34
CA VAL A 241 -31.58 25.18 -35.83
C VAL A 241 -30.64 24.68 -36.98
N SER A 242 -30.12 23.43 -37.12
CA SER A 242 -30.36 22.06 -36.58
C SER A 242 -29.10 21.15 -36.69
N VAL A 243 -29.16 20.01 -35.97
CA VAL A 243 -28.26 18.85 -35.87
C VAL A 243 -28.57 17.79 -36.94
N ASP A 244 -27.58 16.97 -37.34
CA ASP A 244 -27.86 15.63 -37.90
C ASP A 244 -26.79 14.56 -37.54
N LEU A 245 -27.26 13.33 -37.28
CA LEU A 245 -26.52 12.12 -36.88
C LEU A 245 -26.78 11.03 -37.92
N ASN A 246 -25.79 10.18 -38.27
CA ASN A 246 -26.09 8.79 -38.66
C ASN A 246 -24.90 7.82 -38.59
N LEU A 247 -25.25 6.58 -38.23
CA LEU A 247 -24.46 5.39 -37.88
C LEU A 247 -24.77 4.25 -38.88
N GLY A 248 -23.81 3.36 -39.17
CA GLY A 248 -24.09 2.11 -39.89
C GLY A 248 -22.94 1.09 -39.83
N GLY A 249 -23.25 -0.14 -39.40
CA GLY A 249 -22.35 -1.31 -39.39
C GLY A 249 -22.88 -2.47 -40.26
N THR A 250 -22.06 -3.52 -40.45
CA THR A 250 -22.47 -4.79 -41.10
C THR A 250 -21.84 -6.02 -40.42
N THR A 251 -22.62 -7.10 -40.33
CA THR A 251 -22.34 -8.40 -39.70
C THR A 251 -22.04 -9.50 -40.73
N SER A 252 -21.36 -10.58 -40.30
CA SER A 252 -20.86 -11.72 -41.09
C SER A 252 -21.74 -12.99 -41.01
N SER A 253 -21.62 -13.86 -42.02
CA SER A 253 -22.41 -15.10 -42.23
C SER A 253 -21.80 -16.34 -41.54
N GLY A 254 -22.62 -17.18 -40.90
CA GLY A 254 -22.21 -18.32 -40.07
C GLY A 254 -22.28 -19.73 -40.70
N LEU A 255 -21.47 -20.65 -40.16
CA LEU A 255 -21.40 -22.10 -40.45
C LEU A 255 -22.51 -22.91 -39.72
N SER A 256 -22.84 -24.10 -40.25
CA SER A 256 -23.90 -25.02 -39.77
C SER A 256 -23.78 -25.47 -38.30
N PRO A 257 -24.91 -25.68 -37.57
CA PRO A 257 -24.95 -25.96 -36.13
C PRO A 257 -24.17 -27.20 -35.65
N THR A 258 -24.01 -28.22 -36.49
CA THR A 258 -23.31 -29.46 -36.11
C THR A 258 -21.79 -29.29 -36.10
N ALA A 259 -21.24 -28.51 -37.04
CA ALA A 259 -19.82 -28.20 -37.10
C ALA A 259 -19.39 -27.25 -35.97
N PHE A 260 -20.24 -26.29 -35.61
CA PHE A 260 -19.95 -25.33 -34.53
C PHE A 260 -19.76 -26.04 -33.18
N ASN A 261 -20.63 -26.99 -32.84
CA ASN A 261 -20.53 -27.74 -31.59
C ASN A 261 -19.22 -28.55 -31.50
N VAL A 262 -18.82 -29.22 -32.59
CA VAL A 262 -17.55 -29.96 -32.63
C VAL A 262 -16.35 -29.02 -32.46
N ILE A 263 -16.36 -27.86 -33.12
CA ILE A 263 -15.30 -26.85 -32.99
C ILE A 263 -15.23 -26.33 -31.54
N VAL A 264 -16.37 -26.04 -30.91
CA VAL A 264 -16.42 -25.59 -29.52
C VAL A 264 -15.87 -26.66 -28.58
N PHE A 265 -16.23 -27.93 -28.75
CA PHE A 265 -15.69 -29.02 -27.92
C PHE A 265 -14.17 -29.14 -28.05
N VAL A 266 -13.63 -29.08 -29.28
CA VAL A 266 -12.17 -29.16 -29.51
C VAL A 266 -11.44 -27.97 -28.89
N VAL A 267 -11.97 -26.76 -29.05
CA VAL A 267 -11.36 -25.54 -28.47
C VAL A 267 -11.40 -25.59 -26.94
N VAL A 268 -12.53 -25.99 -26.35
CA VAL A 268 -12.66 -26.12 -24.89
C VAL A 268 -11.69 -27.16 -24.35
N SER A 269 -11.58 -28.33 -25.00
CA SER A 269 -10.62 -29.36 -24.59
C SER A 269 -9.17 -28.87 -24.63
N LEU A 270 -8.79 -28.14 -25.69
CA LEU A 270 -7.43 -27.57 -25.79
C LEU A 270 -7.16 -26.52 -24.71
N VAL A 271 -8.13 -25.67 -24.39
CA VAL A 271 -8.01 -24.66 -23.33
C VAL A 271 -7.88 -25.34 -21.96
N VAL A 272 -8.72 -26.33 -21.66
CA VAL A 272 -8.68 -27.06 -20.38
C VAL A 272 -7.35 -27.79 -20.22
N SER A 273 -6.85 -28.46 -21.25
CA SER A 273 -5.54 -29.12 -21.20
C SER A 273 -4.38 -28.14 -20.97
N LYS A 274 -4.44 -26.94 -21.56
CA LYS A 274 -3.43 -25.89 -21.31
C LYS A 274 -3.51 -25.36 -19.88
N ILE A 275 -4.71 -25.13 -19.35
CA ILE A 275 -4.91 -24.68 -17.96
C ILE A 275 -4.37 -25.72 -16.98
N LEU A 276 -4.71 -27.01 -17.17
CA LEU A 276 -4.22 -28.10 -16.31
C LEU A 276 -2.69 -28.23 -16.36
N PHE A 277 -2.07 -28.09 -17.53
CA PHE A 277 -0.61 -28.12 -17.66
C PHE A 277 0.06 -26.95 -16.94
N ILE A 278 -0.54 -25.76 -17.02
CA ILE A 278 -0.09 -24.57 -16.30
C ILE A 278 -0.20 -24.80 -14.78
N LEU A 279 -1.35 -25.30 -14.30
CA LEU A 279 -1.58 -25.59 -12.88
C LEU A 279 -0.64 -26.69 -12.35
N TYR A 280 -0.40 -27.75 -13.14
CA TYR A 280 0.54 -28.82 -12.82
C TYR A 280 1.98 -28.30 -12.65
N LYS A 281 2.41 -27.38 -13.53
CA LYS A 281 3.70 -26.67 -13.39
C LYS A 281 3.72 -25.79 -12.14
N PHE A 282 2.59 -25.19 -11.74
CA PHE A 282 2.50 -24.43 -10.49
C PHE A 282 2.50 -25.30 -9.23
N THR A 283 2.10 -26.58 -9.31
CA THR A 283 2.03 -27.45 -8.11
C THR A 283 3.41 -28.00 -7.70
N THR A 284 4.40 -27.97 -8.59
CA THR A 284 5.78 -28.45 -8.34
C THR A 284 6.83 -27.33 -8.28
N PHE A 285 6.44 -26.09 -8.54
CA PHE A 285 7.33 -24.94 -8.39
C PHE A 285 7.32 -24.42 -6.96
N ARG A 286 8.39 -24.78 -6.23
CA ARG A 286 8.91 -24.02 -5.09
C ARG A 286 8.92 -22.54 -5.45
N SER A 287 7.99 -21.81 -4.86
CA SER A 287 7.71 -20.41 -5.15
C SER A 287 8.97 -19.54 -5.02
N HIS A 288 9.41 -18.97 -6.13
CA HIS A 288 10.32 -17.82 -6.18
C HIS A 288 9.46 -16.53 -6.16
N THR A 289 8.51 -16.43 -5.23
CA THR A 289 7.83 -15.16 -4.96
C THR A 289 8.82 -14.22 -4.30
N ASN A 290 8.98 -13.02 -4.86
CA ASN A 290 9.70 -11.90 -4.26
C ASN A 290 9.38 -11.81 -2.77
N ASN A 291 10.36 -12.16 -1.93
CA ASN A 291 10.15 -12.31 -0.51
C ASN A 291 9.77 -10.93 0.08
N PRO A 292 8.70 -10.79 0.88
CA PRO A 292 8.35 -9.51 1.53
C PRO A 292 9.54 -8.89 2.28
N LEU A 293 10.44 -9.71 2.82
CA LEU A 293 11.71 -9.29 3.44
C LEU A 293 12.69 -8.62 2.45
N GLN A 294 12.73 -9.08 1.20
CA GLN A 294 13.56 -8.50 0.14
C GLN A 294 12.94 -7.19 -0.38
N ARG A 295 11.61 -7.12 -0.50
CA ARG A 295 10.88 -5.88 -0.83
C ARG A 295 11.13 -4.82 0.25
N MET A 296 11.04 -5.20 1.53
CA MET A 296 11.39 -4.37 2.67
C MET A 296 12.85 -3.88 2.57
N LYS A 297 13.83 -4.77 2.38
CA LYS A 297 15.25 -4.43 2.26
C LYS A 297 15.53 -3.42 1.13
N ASN A 298 14.89 -3.59 -0.03
CA ASN A 298 15.07 -2.69 -1.17
C ASN A 298 14.47 -1.30 -0.91
N MET A 299 13.32 -1.22 -0.24
CA MET A 299 12.71 0.06 0.14
C MET A 299 13.54 0.81 1.18
N TRP A 300 14.03 0.14 2.23
CA TRP A 300 14.92 0.77 3.22
C TRP A 300 16.23 1.27 2.60
N ARG A 301 16.77 0.55 1.62
CA ARG A 301 17.98 0.98 0.90
C ARG A 301 17.75 2.30 0.14
N ASN A 302 16.59 2.45 -0.51
CA ASN A 302 16.28 3.65 -1.28
C ASN A 302 15.94 4.85 -0.37
N ILE A 303 15.23 4.62 0.75
CA ILE A 303 14.94 5.66 1.76
C ILE A 303 16.23 6.14 2.45
N ASN A 304 17.18 5.24 2.70
CA ASN A 304 18.47 5.61 3.27
C ASN A 304 19.38 6.28 2.23
N SER A 305 19.32 5.92 0.94
CA SER A 305 20.15 6.59 -0.09
C SER A 305 19.77 8.07 -0.26
N GLU A 306 18.50 8.42 -0.04
CA GLU A 306 18.03 9.81 -0.04
C GLU A 306 18.53 10.61 1.18
N LYS A 307 19.01 9.93 2.22
CA LYS A 307 19.55 10.52 3.47
C LYS A 307 21.08 10.45 3.58
N ASN A 308 21.78 9.83 2.63
CA ASN A 308 23.21 9.55 2.73
C ASN A 308 24.07 10.62 2.01
N GLU A 309 24.04 11.86 2.49
CA GLU A 309 25.26 12.66 2.59
C GLU A 309 25.70 12.61 4.06
N PHE A 310 26.49 11.60 4.46
CA PHE A 310 27.50 11.61 5.53
C PHE A 310 28.07 10.17 5.70
N PRO A 311 29.36 10.02 6.05
CA PRO A 311 30.17 8.86 5.66
C PRO A 311 29.96 7.61 6.52
N LEU A 312 29.98 6.47 5.84
CA LEU A 312 30.01 5.12 6.39
C LEU A 312 31.19 4.95 7.36
N PHE A 313 30.91 4.61 8.61
CA PHE A 313 31.90 3.98 9.48
C PHE A 313 31.78 2.46 9.30
N GLU A 314 32.79 1.88 8.67
CA GLU A 314 32.95 0.45 8.47
C GLU A 314 33.40 -0.17 9.80
N GLN A 315 32.57 -0.98 10.43
CA GLN A 315 32.98 -1.78 11.60
C GLN A 315 33.30 -3.20 11.15
N GLU A 316 34.59 -3.47 11.04
CA GLU A 316 35.18 -4.77 10.81
C GLU A 316 34.93 -5.68 12.04
N SER A 317 34.36 -6.86 11.81
CA SER A 317 34.11 -7.86 12.85
C SER A 317 35.41 -8.63 13.15
N GLU A 318 35.95 -8.47 14.35
CA GLU A 318 37.06 -9.30 14.82
C GLU A 318 36.55 -10.71 15.19
N LYS A 319 37.04 -11.70 14.45
CA LYS A 319 36.70 -13.12 14.56
C LYS A 319 37.35 -13.74 15.79
N THR A 320 36.57 -14.24 16.74
CA THR A 320 37.08 -15.16 17.78
C THR A 320 36.96 -16.61 17.27
N ASN A 321 38.08 -17.18 16.84
CA ASN A 321 38.19 -18.60 16.51
C ASN A 321 38.35 -19.44 17.79
N VAL A 322 37.40 -20.36 18.00
CA VAL A 322 37.47 -21.42 19.01
C VAL A 322 38.48 -22.47 18.53
N ALA A 323 39.61 -22.56 19.21
CA ALA A 323 40.59 -23.63 19.03
C ALA A 323 40.53 -24.59 20.22
N GLU A 324 40.11 -25.81 19.91
CA GLU A 324 40.20 -27.04 20.70
C GLU A 324 41.49 -27.13 21.54
N ARG A 325 41.35 -27.32 22.86
CA ARG A 325 42.38 -28.00 23.65
C ARG A 325 41.75 -29.04 24.56
N ARG A 326 41.93 -30.31 24.18
CA ARG A 326 41.84 -31.47 25.06
C ARG A 326 43.12 -31.52 25.90
N TYR A 327 43.00 -31.59 27.22
CA TYR A 327 44.02 -32.21 28.07
C TYR A 327 43.38 -32.91 29.27
N SER A 328 44.02 -34.03 29.59
CA SER A 328 43.58 -35.19 30.35
C SER A 328 43.68 -35.02 31.87
N ILE A 329 42.70 -35.60 32.57
CA ILE A 329 42.68 -35.77 34.02
C ILE A 329 43.67 -36.88 34.41
N ALA A 330 44.50 -36.62 35.42
CA ALA A 330 45.18 -37.65 36.19
C ALA A 330 44.94 -37.36 37.69
N TYR A 331 44.37 -38.35 38.38
CA TYR A 331 44.27 -38.40 39.83
C TYR A 331 45.64 -38.71 40.43
N ASN A 332 45.97 -38.12 41.59
CA ASN A 332 46.80 -38.75 42.61
C ASN A 332 46.39 -38.25 44.00
N SER A 333 46.15 -39.23 44.88
CA SER A 333 45.84 -39.12 46.30
C SER A 333 47.10 -38.92 47.14
N SER A 334 47.01 -38.09 48.18
CA SER A 334 47.58 -38.32 49.52
C SER A 334 46.89 -37.38 50.51
#